data_AF-A0A7J5VA55-F1
#
_entry.id   AF-A0A7J5VA55-F1
#
_cell.length_a   1.000
_cell.length_b   1.000
_cell.length_c   1.000
_cell.angle_alpha   90.00
_cell.angle_beta   90.00
_cell.angle_gamma   90.00
#
_symmetry.space_group_name_H-M   'P 1'
#
loop_
_entity.id
_entity.type
_entity.pdbx_description
1 polymer ?
#
loop_
_entity_poly.entity_id
_entity_poly.type
_entity_poly.pdbx_seq_one_letter_code
_entity_poly.pdbx_strand_id
1 'polypeptide(L)'
;MIPLDFISEWKKIAPWPETDQVEQDLLISRALVEIFRHSVVAKNLAFCGGTALYKLYLKPVRYSEDIDLVHVHPGPIGSLMDALKEVLNPWLGNPKRKQSEGRITLESDPSQDSDAGHLRLAPFLLL
;
A
#
# COMPACT_ATOMS: atom_id res chain seq x y z
N MET A 1 -12.20 -2.48 -8.94
CA MET A 1 -11.52 -1.62 -9.93
C MET A 1 -12.16 -0.22 -9.97
N ILE A 2 -11.39 0.84 -10.18
CA ILE A 2 -11.90 2.22 -10.29
C ILE A 2 -12.47 2.40 -11.72
N PRO A 3 -13.69 2.95 -11.90
CA PRO A 3 -14.23 3.14 -13.24
C PRO A 3 -13.33 4.03 -14.12
N LEU A 4 -13.20 3.66 -15.40
CA LEU A 4 -12.28 4.28 -16.35
C LEU A 4 -12.49 5.79 -16.52
N ASP A 5 -13.74 6.25 -16.42
CA ASP A 5 -14.06 7.68 -16.51
C ASP A 5 -13.38 8.48 -15.38
N PHE A 6 -13.34 7.94 -14.15
CA PHE A 6 -12.64 8.59 -13.04
C PHE A 6 -11.13 8.55 -13.20
N ILE A 7 -10.57 7.45 -13.72
CA ILE A 7 -9.14 7.34 -13.99
C ILE A 7 -8.74 8.35 -15.07
N SER A 8 -9.56 8.50 -16.11
CA SER A 8 -9.34 9.43 -17.22
C SER A 8 -9.33 10.89 -16.76
N GLU A 9 -10.21 11.26 -15.83
CA GLU A 9 -10.21 12.60 -15.22
C GLU A 9 -8.95 12.84 -14.38
N TRP A 10 -8.55 11.88 -13.56
CA TRP A 10 -7.32 11.99 -12.74
C TRP A 10 -6.04 12.04 -13.58
N LYS A 11 -6.00 11.31 -14.69
CA LYS A 11 -4.85 11.27 -15.61
C LYS A 11 -4.46 12.64 -16.15
N LYS A 12 -5.39 13.61 -16.19
CA LYS A 12 -5.10 15.00 -16.62
C LYS A 12 -4.09 15.71 -15.72
N ILE A 13 -3.98 15.30 -14.46
CA ILE A 13 -3.09 15.91 -13.46
C ILE A 13 -2.07 14.92 -12.87
N ALA A 14 -2.30 13.62 -13.03
CA ALA A 14 -1.41 12.59 -12.53
C ALA A 14 -0.04 12.65 -13.25
N PRO A 15 1.06 12.34 -12.55
CA PRO A 15 2.39 12.33 -13.16
C PRO A 15 2.66 11.08 -14.01
N TRP A 16 1.71 10.14 -14.09
CA TRP A 16 1.88 8.84 -14.72
C TRP A 16 1.20 8.79 -16.09
N PRO A 17 1.92 8.35 -17.16
CA PRO A 17 1.38 8.31 -18.51
C PRO A 17 0.44 7.12 -18.75
N GLU A 18 0.61 6.01 -18.03
CA GLU A 18 -0.18 4.79 -18.23
C GLU A 18 -1.38 4.73 -17.28
N THR A 19 -2.52 4.26 -17.79
CA THR A 19 -3.80 4.26 -17.06
C THR A 19 -3.77 3.34 -15.83
N ASP A 20 -3.09 2.21 -15.94
CA ASP A 20 -2.87 1.25 -14.86
C ASP A 20 -2.03 1.87 -13.71
N GLN A 21 -1.00 2.64 -14.04
CA GLN A 21 -0.18 3.37 -13.07
C GLN A 21 -1.00 4.45 -12.35
N VAL A 22 -1.90 5.15 -13.06
CA VAL A 22 -2.80 6.12 -12.43
C VAL A 22 -3.78 5.43 -11.48
N GLU A 23 -4.42 4.34 -11.91
CA GLU A 23 -5.31 3.57 -11.04
C GLU A 23 -4.57 3.06 -9.80
N GLN A 24 -3.41 2.46 -10.00
CA GLN A 24 -2.62 1.89 -8.93
C GLN A 24 -2.13 2.97 -7.95
N ASP A 25 -1.74 4.16 -8.44
CA ASP A 25 -1.38 5.29 -7.58
C ASP A 25 -2.56 5.79 -6.71
N LEU A 26 -3.78 5.74 -7.24
CA LEU A 26 -5.01 6.05 -6.50
C LEU A 26 -5.29 4.98 -5.43
N LEU A 27 -5.11 3.70 -5.75
CA LEU A 27 -5.28 2.59 -4.80
C LEU A 27 -4.24 2.67 -3.66
N ILE A 28 -2.98 2.98 -3.97
CA ILE A 28 -1.92 3.24 -2.99
C ILE A 28 -2.32 4.41 -2.08
N SER A 29 -2.84 5.50 -2.66
CA SER A 29 -3.27 6.67 -1.88
C SER A 29 -4.41 6.33 -0.93
N ARG A 30 -5.41 5.57 -1.40
CA ARG A 30 -6.50 5.08 -0.57
C ARG A 30 -5.98 4.16 0.54
N ALA A 31 -5.11 3.20 0.20
CA ALA A 31 -4.54 2.28 1.17
C ALA A 31 -3.79 3.02 2.28
N LEU A 32 -2.95 4.00 1.94
CA LEU A 32 -2.24 4.81 2.92
C LEU A 32 -3.20 5.55 3.86
N VAL A 33 -4.27 6.17 3.31
CA VAL A 33 -5.27 6.83 4.15
C VAL A 33 -5.95 5.85 5.09
N GLU A 34 -6.41 4.70 4.61
CA GLU A 34 -7.10 3.71 5.46
C GLU A 34 -6.17 3.08 6.51
N ILE A 35 -4.93 2.74 6.12
CA ILE A 35 -3.90 2.18 7.02
C ILE A 35 -3.63 3.14 8.18
N PHE A 36 -3.41 4.42 7.88
CA PHE A 36 -3.07 5.42 8.91
C PHE A 36 -4.28 6.04 9.62
N ARG A 37 -5.51 5.73 9.18
CA ARG A 37 -6.73 6.00 9.98
C ARG A 37 -6.90 5.01 11.13
N HIS A 38 -6.32 3.81 11.02
CA HIS A 38 -6.38 2.81 12.08
C HIS A 38 -5.38 3.12 13.20
N SER A 39 -5.88 3.39 14.41
CA SER A 39 -5.08 3.91 15.54
C SER A 39 -3.90 3.00 15.94
N VAL A 40 -4.09 1.68 15.91
CA VAL A 40 -3.01 0.70 16.20
C VAL A 40 -1.89 0.81 15.18
N VAL A 41 -2.23 0.98 13.90
CA VAL A 41 -1.24 1.05 12.83
C VAL A 41 -0.54 2.40 12.87
N ALA A 42 -1.29 3.50 12.95
CA ALA A 42 -0.76 4.85 13.00
C ALA A 42 0.23 5.09 14.14
N LYS A 43 0.04 4.41 15.28
CA LYS A 43 0.93 4.52 16.44
C LYS A 43 2.21 3.72 16.30
N ASN A 44 2.19 2.60 15.58
CA ASN A 44 3.28 1.62 15.60
C ASN A 44 4.00 1.47 14.26
N LEU A 45 3.44 1.93 13.14
CA LEU A 45 4.10 1.90 11.84
C LEU A 45 4.43 3.30 11.35
N ALA A 46 5.53 3.42 10.63
CA ALA A 46 5.87 4.61 9.85
C ALA A 46 5.95 4.26 8.36
N PHE A 47 5.41 5.14 7.52
CA PHE A 47 5.52 5.03 6.07
C PHE A 47 6.90 5.51 5.63
N CYS A 48 7.63 4.66 4.91
CA CYS A 48 9.00 4.93 4.48
C CYS A 48 9.23 4.49 3.02
N GLY A 49 10.50 4.45 2.61
CA GLY A 49 10.88 3.99 1.28
C GLY A 49 10.71 5.04 0.18
N GLY A 50 10.85 4.59 -1.06
CA GLY A 50 10.82 5.46 -2.24
C GLY A 50 9.44 6.09 -2.47
N THR A 51 8.38 5.32 -2.26
CA THR A 51 7.01 5.79 -2.41
C THR A 51 6.68 6.89 -1.39
N ALA A 52 7.15 6.77 -0.14
CA ALA A 52 6.97 7.83 0.86
C ALA A 52 7.65 9.14 0.47
N LEU A 53 8.87 9.05 -0.07
CA LEU A 53 9.61 10.22 -0.50
C LEU A 53 8.85 11.01 -1.59
N TYR A 54 8.29 10.32 -2.59
CA TYR A 54 7.55 10.98 -3.69
C TYR A 54 6.12 11.38 -3.34
N LYS A 55 5.45 10.67 -2.43
CA LYS A 55 4.09 11.05 -2.00
C LYS A 55 4.10 12.24 -1.04
N LEU A 56 5.15 12.39 -0.22
CA LEU A 56 5.17 13.36 0.89
C LEU A 56 6.09 14.56 0.67
N TYR A 57 7.19 14.42 -0.07
CA TYR A 57 8.27 15.43 -0.07
C TYR A 57 8.78 15.86 -1.45
N LEU A 58 8.83 14.96 -2.43
CA LEU A 58 9.42 15.22 -3.75
C LEU A 58 8.42 15.04 -4.89
N LYS A 59 8.70 15.70 -6.02
CA LYS A 59 8.00 15.35 -7.26
C LYS A 59 8.45 13.95 -7.72
N PRO A 60 7.52 13.08 -8.15
CA PRO A 60 7.88 11.76 -8.64
C PRO A 60 8.75 11.84 -9.90
N VAL A 61 9.84 11.08 -9.91
CA VAL A 61 10.74 10.92 -11.09
C VAL A 61 10.66 9.53 -11.72
N ARG A 62 10.08 8.57 -11.02
CA ARG A 62 9.79 7.21 -11.50
C ARG A 62 8.57 6.66 -10.77
N TYR A 63 7.86 5.76 -11.42
CA TYR A 63 6.76 5.03 -10.82
C TYR A 63 7.26 4.05 -9.74
N SER A 64 6.49 3.88 -8.67
CA SER A 64 6.75 2.97 -7.55
C SER A 64 5.41 2.48 -7.00
N GLU A 65 5.22 1.17 -6.92
CA GLU A 65 3.95 0.56 -6.52
C GLU A 65 3.95 0.01 -5.09
N ASP A 66 5.14 -0.14 -4.49
CA ASP A 66 5.29 -0.72 -3.16
C ASP A 66 4.96 0.31 -2.06
N ILE A 67 4.30 -0.14 -1.00
CA ILE A 67 4.19 0.61 0.27
C ILE A 67 5.15 -0.02 1.27
N ASP A 68 6.19 0.73 1.66
CA ASP A 68 7.14 0.30 2.69
C ASP A 68 6.72 0.83 4.07
N LEU A 69 6.56 -0.07 5.05
CA LEU A 69 6.20 0.29 6.42
C LEU A 69 7.24 -0.23 7.41
N VAL A 70 7.76 0.62 8.30
CA VAL A 70 8.72 0.22 9.35
C VAL A 70 8.05 0.22 10.73
N HIS A 71 8.41 -0.73 11.60
CA HIS A 71 7.92 -0.77 12.97
C HIS A 71 8.66 0.27 13.82
N VAL A 72 7.94 1.23 14.41
CA VAL A 72 8.56 2.31 15.21
C VAL A 72 8.83 1.92 16.67
N HIS A 73 8.21 0.84 17.15
CA HIS A 73 8.35 0.36 18.51
C HIS A 73 8.67 -1.13 18.49
N PRO A 74 9.69 -1.63 19.21
CA PRO A 74 9.94 -3.07 19.26
C PRO A 74 8.76 -3.77 19.95
N GLY A 75 8.25 -4.84 19.35
CA GLY A 75 7.09 -5.56 19.87
C GLY A 75 6.58 -6.67 18.96
N PRO A 76 5.62 -7.47 19.46
CA PRO A 76 4.99 -8.51 18.65
C PRO A 76 4.23 -7.91 17.47
N ILE A 77 4.42 -8.48 16.28
CA ILE A 77 3.81 -7.97 15.04
C ILE A 77 2.37 -8.47 14.83
N GLY A 78 1.89 -9.43 15.62
CA GLY A 78 0.60 -10.10 15.41
C GLY A 78 -0.58 -9.13 15.30
N SER A 79 -0.75 -8.26 16.31
CA SER A 79 -1.83 -7.26 16.33
C SER A 79 -1.74 -6.24 15.19
N LEU A 80 -0.53 -5.93 14.71
CA LEU A 80 -0.34 -5.06 13.55
C LEU A 80 -0.75 -5.74 12.26
N MET A 81 -0.43 -7.02 12.10
CA MET A 81 -0.88 -7.80 10.95
C MET A 81 -2.40 -7.94 10.93
N ASP A 82 -3.03 -8.13 12.09
CA ASP A 82 -4.48 -8.24 12.19
C ASP A 82 -5.15 -6.91 11.84
N ALA A 83 -4.63 -5.79 12.36
CA ALA A 83 -5.12 -4.45 11.99
C ALA A 83 -4.96 -4.16 10.49
N LEU A 84 -3.85 -4.54 9.86
CA LEU A 84 -3.65 -4.35 8.43
C LEU A 84 -4.62 -5.20 7.59
N LYS A 85 -4.89 -6.44 8.01
CA LYS A 85 -5.90 -7.27 7.36
C LYS A 85 -7.30 -6.69 7.50
N GLU A 86 -7.66 -6.20 8.69
CA GLU A 86 -8.95 -5.54 8.92
C GLU A 86 -9.16 -4.37 7.95
N VAL A 87 -8.10 -3.58 7.71
CA VAL A 87 -8.14 -2.42 6.82
C VAL A 87 -8.14 -2.80 5.33
N LEU A 88 -7.31 -3.77 4.92
CA LEU A 88 -7.03 -4.03 3.51
C LEU A 88 -7.92 -5.12 2.91
N ASN A 89 -8.25 -6.16 3.69
CA ASN A 89 -9.00 -7.30 3.17
C ASN A 89 -10.40 -6.97 2.61
N PRO A 90 -11.16 -5.99 3.14
CA PRO A 90 -12.50 -5.69 2.63
C PRO A 90 -12.56 -5.29 1.14
N TRP A 91 -11.44 -4.86 0.54
CA TRP A 91 -11.43 -4.38 -0.85
C TRP A 91 -10.23 -4.87 -1.67
N LEU A 92 -9.21 -5.46 -1.04
CA LEU A 92 -8.09 -6.13 -1.71
C LEU A 92 -8.13 -7.66 -1.59
N GLY A 93 -9.15 -8.21 -0.93
CA GLY A 93 -9.24 -9.65 -0.65
C GLY A 93 -8.18 -10.12 0.35
N ASN A 94 -7.93 -11.42 0.41
CA ASN A 94 -6.94 -11.98 1.35
C ASN A 94 -5.55 -12.02 0.70
N PRO A 95 -4.59 -11.14 1.08
CA PRO A 95 -3.27 -11.13 0.47
C PRO A 95 -2.45 -12.35 0.86
N LYS A 96 -1.63 -12.83 -0.08
CA LYS A 96 -0.59 -13.83 0.18
C LYS A 96 0.49 -13.21 1.06
N ARG A 97 0.82 -13.89 2.15
CA ARG A 97 1.90 -13.51 3.06
C ARG A 97 3.17 -14.26 2.71
N LYS A 98 4.27 -13.52 2.50
CA LYS A 98 5.63 -14.06 2.40
C LYS A 98 6.47 -13.53 3.55
N GLN A 99 7.21 -14.41 4.22
CA GLN A 99 8.10 -14.03 5.32
C GLN A 99 9.53 -14.47 5.02
N SER A 100 10.48 -13.57 5.23
CA SER A 100 11.93 -13.83 5.18
C SER A 100 12.61 -13.17 6.40
N GLU A 101 13.93 -13.27 6.51
CA GLU A 101 14.71 -12.73 7.65
C GLU A 101 14.37 -11.26 7.94
N GLY A 102 13.53 -11.04 8.96
CA GLY A 102 13.09 -9.72 9.41
C GLY A 102 12.19 -8.97 8.42
N ARG A 103 11.53 -9.64 7.46
CA ARG A 103 10.65 -9.00 6.48
C ARG A 103 9.35 -9.76 6.31
N ILE A 104 8.25 -9.02 6.24
CA ILE A 104 6.94 -9.54 5.85
C ILE A 104 6.49 -8.75 4.63
N THR A 105 6.12 -9.48 3.57
CA THR A 105 5.52 -8.92 2.37
C THR A 105 4.09 -9.42 2.25
N LEU A 106 3.17 -8.50 1.99
CA LEU A 106 1.79 -8.82 1.61
C LEU A 106 1.62 -8.51 0.14
N GLU A 107 1.22 -9.53 -0.63
CA GLU A 107 0.91 -9.38 -2.05
C GLU A 107 -0.56 -9.75 -2.26
N SER A 108 -1.35 -8.85 -2.85
CA SER A 108 -2.70 -9.19 -3.31
C SER A 108 -2.66 -10.39 -4.26
N ASP A 109 -3.64 -11.29 -4.15
CA ASP A 109 -3.75 -12.45 -5.02
C ASP A 109 -4.67 -12.13 -6.22
N PRO A 110 -4.12 -11.90 -7.43
CA PRO A 110 -4.93 -11.58 -8.61
C PRO A 110 -5.84 -12.73 -9.05
N SER A 111 -5.65 -13.94 -8.49
CA SER A 111 -6.51 -15.10 -8.80
C SER A 111 -7.77 -15.23 -7.93
N GLN A 112 -7.85 -14.46 -6.83
CA GLN A 112 -8.99 -14.50 -5.91
C GLN A 112 -10.06 -13.45 -6.27
N ASP A 113 -9.71 -12.44 -7.08
CA ASP A 113 -10.66 -11.43 -7.54
C ASP A 113 -10.08 -10.71 -8.78
N SER A 114 -10.67 -10.91 -9.96
CA SER A 114 -10.15 -10.35 -11.23
C SER A 114 -10.25 -8.82 -11.32
N ASP A 115 -10.96 -8.20 -10.37
CA ASP A 115 -11.23 -6.76 -10.30
C ASP A 115 -10.50 -6.06 -9.12
N ALA A 116 -9.71 -6.80 -8.33
CA ALA A 116 -8.91 -6.25 -7.24
C ALA A 116 -7.58 -5.70 -7.78
N GLY A 117 -7.30 -4.42 -7.54
CA GLY A 117 -6.01 -3.84 -7.91
C GLY A 117 -4.85 -4.44 -7.13
N HIS A 118 -3.64 -4.35 -7.69
CA HIS A 118 -2.48 -5.09 -7.20
C HIS A 118 -1.66 -4.28 -6.20
N LEU A 119 -1.82 -4.48 -4.90
CA LEU A 119 -1.02 -3.77 -3.88
C LEU A 119 0.05 -4.66 -3.27
N ARG A 120 1.29 -4.16 -3.27
CA ARG A 120 2.41 -4.78 -2.57
C ARG A 120 2.77 -3.96 -1.34
N LEU A 121 2.74 -4.61 -0.19
CA LEU A 121 3.28 -4.06 1.05
C LEU A 121 4.66 -4.67 1.29
N ALA A 122 5.69 -3.83 1.27
CA ALA A 122 7.09 -4.18 1.46
C ALA A 122 7.62 -3.57 2.80
N PRO A 123 8.82 -3.95 3.27
CA PRO A 123 9.00 -4.67 4.53
C PRO A 123 8.91 -3.85 5.82
N PHE A 124 8.37 -4.50 6.85
CA PHE A 124 8.60 -4.20 8.27
C PHE A 124 10.04 -4.50 8.66
N LEU A 125 10.96 -3.54 8.58
CA LEU A 125 12.21 -3.68 9.31
C LEU A 125 11.94 -3.53 10.81
N LEU A 126 12.39 -4.51 11.61
CA LEU A 126 12.65 -4.32 13.03
C LEU A 126 13.97 -3.54 13.13
N LEU A 127 13.89 -2.29 13.62
CA LEU A 127 15.06 -1.53 14.05
C LEU A 127 15.49 -1.97 15.46
#